data_AF-T0QEF8-F1
#
_entry.id   AF-T0QEF8-F1
#
_cell.length_a   1.000
_cell.length_b   1.000
_cell.length_c   1.000
_cell.angle_alpha   90.00
_cell.angle_beta   90.00
_cell.angle_gamma   90.00
#
_symmetry.space_group_name_H-M   'P 1'
#
loop_
_entity.id
_entity.type
_entity.pdbx_description
1 polymer ?
#
loop_
_entity_poly.entity_id
_entity_poly.type
_entity_poly.pdbx_seq_one_letter_code
_entity_poly.pdbx_strand_id
1 'polypeptide(L)'
;MSLTVSNGSPLMRAATSKDTSLLDASFLAAIDDAVRFEPKLPASALERALDHDTSCNCAEHRRHHYRGDDATSLDETKRQRRQRAIEKRNQKRHITPQRPALRAPTVLVDTRNNRLASAKYRANCRERTHRVDATIQEMLARYPTYGIDAYAPTQLIKSERRHDESLDAYRKRTNREAADFSRQEQRRKLQFYKLQLQLLTTRILSNEDDYC
;
A
#
# COMPACT_ATOMS: atom_id res chain seq x y z
N MET A 1 -75.18 13.93 22.61
CA MET A 1 -73.83 14.14 23.19
C MET A 1 -72.84 13.68 22.13
N SER A 2 -72.36 14.61 21.29
CA SER A 2 -71.01 15.23 21.31
C SER A 2 -69.91 14.25 20.82
N LEU A 3 -69.44 14.39 19.57
CA LEU A 3 -68.15 15.00 19.14
C LEU A 3 -66.93 14.16 19.61
N THR A 4 -65.95 13.71 18.82
CA THR A 4 -65.19 14.37 17.73
C THR A 4 -64.41 13.36 16.87
N VAL A 5 -64.08 13.81 15.66
CA VAL A 5 -63.10 13.28 14.70
C VAL A 5 -61.66 13.43 15.25
N SER A 6 -60.78 12.46 14.97
CA SER A 6 -59.32 12.65 15.03
C SER A 6 -58.64 11.92 13.87
N ASN A 7 -58.45 12.67 12.79
CA ASN A 7 -57.56 12.34 11.69
C ASN A 7 -56.11 12.54 12.16
N GLY A 8 -55.32 11.46 12.18
CA GLY A 8 -53.89 11.50 12.47
C GLY A 8 -53.09 10.84 11.36
N SER A 9 -53.10 11.42 10.16
CA SER A 9 -52.18 11.05 9.10
C SER A 9 -50.75 11.41 9.51
N PRO A 10 -49.77 10.49 9.48
CA PRO A 10 -48.37 10.87 9.60
C PRO A 10 -47.97 11.63 8.34
N LEU A 11 -47.72 12.93 8.51
CA LEU A 11 -46.94 13.78 7.61
C LEU A 11 -45.59 13.10 7.37
N MET A 12 -45.52 12.22 6.37
CA MET A 12 -44.26 11.92 5.70
C MET A 12 -43.83 13.21 5.02
N ARG A 13 -42.93 13.93 5.69
CA ARG A 13 -42.19 15.04 5.11
C ARG A 13 -41.62 14.55 3.78
N ALA A 14 -42.11 15.13 2.69
CA ALA A 14 -41.42 15.09 1.42
C ALA A 14 -39.99 15.59 1.67
N ALA A 15 -39.03 14.66 1.66
CA ALA A 15 -37.63 15.01 1.52
C ALA A 15 -37.55 15.71 0.16
N THR A 16 -37.37 17.02 0.20
CA THR A 16 -37.21 17.86 -0.98
C THR A 16 -36.00 17.36 -1.76
N SER A 17 -36.28 16.70 -2.88
CA SER A 17 -35.35 16.14 -3.85
C SER A 17 -34.66 17.24 -4.67
N LYS A 18 -33.88 18.10 -4.02
CA LYS A 18 -33.24 19.24 -4.69
C LYS A 18 -31.73 19.37 -4.52
N ASP A 19 -31.06 18.33 -4.03
CA ASP A 19 -29.59 18.28 -3.92
C ASP A 19 -28.98 17.15 -4.78
N THR A 20 -29.56 16.84 -5.94
CA THR A 20 -28.96 15.95 -6.94
C THR A 20 -28.35 16.70 -8.12
N SER A 21 -28.48 18.03 -8.16
CA SER A 21 -27.93 18.82 -9.25
C SER A 21 -26.45 19.10 -9.01
N LEU A 22 -25.65 18.71 -10.00
CA LEU A 22 -24.23 18.96 -10.15
C LEU A 22 -23.38 18.06 -9.25
N LEU A 23 -22.67 17.14 -9.88
CA LEU A 23 -21.30 16.85 -9.48
C LEU A 23 -20.65 18.20 -9.17
N ASP A 24 -20.57 18.56 -7.89
CA ASP A 24 -20.05 19.85 -7.46
C ASP A 24 -18.68 20.03 -8.15
N ALA A 25 -18.40 21.21 -8.67
CA ALA A 25 -17.12 21.48 -9.31
C ALA A 25 -15.95 21.08 -8.39
N SER A 26 -16.18 21.13 -7.06
CA SER A 26 -15.27 20.60 -6.05
C SER A 26 -15.01 19.08 -6.16
N PHE A 27 -16.03 18.29 -6.47
CA PHE A 27 -15.96 16.83 -6.63
C PHE A 27 -15.27 16.42 -7.93
N LEU A 28 -15.59 17.09 -9.04
CA LEU A 28 -14.88 16.88 -10.31
C LEU A 28 -13.40 17.29 -10.21
N ALA A 29 -13.11 18.39 -9.49
CA ALA A 29 -11.74 18.77 -9.17
C ALA A 29 -11.04 17.74 -8.27
N ALA A 30 -11.76 17.11 -7.33
CA ALA A 30 -11.22 16.05 -6.49
C ALA A 30 -10.90 14.77 -7.29
N ILE A 31 -11.69 14.44 -8.32
CA ILE A 31 -11.41 13.34 -9.26
C ILE A 31 -10.15 13.63 -10.08
N ASP A 32 -10.06 14.83 -10.68
CA ASP A 32 -8.88 15.20 -11.48
C ASP A 32 -7.62 15.30 -10.60
N ASP A 33 -7.74 15.78 -9.36
CA ASP A 33 -6.65 15.75 -8.36
C ASP A 33 -6.27 14.30 -8.00
N ALA A 34 -7.23 13.40 -7.76
CA ALA A 34 -6.94 11.99 -7.47
C ALA A 34 -6.21 11.30 -8.63
N VAL A 35 -6.55 11.63 -9.88
CA VAL A 35 -5.87 11.11 -11.08
C VAL A 35 -4.46 11.70 -11.22
N ARG A 36 -4.28 13.00 -10.95
CA ARG A 36 -2.99 13.70 -11.09
C ARG A 36 -2.11 13.65 -9.85
N PHE A 37 -2.60 13.11 -8.74
CA PHE A 37 -1.96 13.18 -7.44
C PHE A 37 -0.51 12.66 -7.45
N GLU A 38 0.39 13.52 -6.97
CA GLU A 38 1.77 13.20 -6.60
C GLU A 38 1.94 13.45 -5.09
N PRO A 39 1.89 12.40 -4.25
CA PRO A 39 1.96 12.55 -2.80
C PRO A 39 3.30 13.16 -2.35
N LYS A 40 3.20 14.30 -1.65
CA LYS A 40 4.28 14.83 -0.82
C LYS A 40 4.10 14.30 0.60
N LEU A 41 4.54 13.06 0.85
CA LEU A 41 4.52 12.51 2.21
C LEU A 41 5.41 13.34 3.15
N PRO A 42 4.89 13.76 4.33
CA PRO A 42 5.68 14.42 5.35
C PRO A 42 6.68 13.45 6.00
N ALA A 43 7.80 13.98 6.52
CA ALA A 43 8.87 13.20 7.15
C ALA A 43 8.38 12.26 8.28
N SER A 44 7.33 12.63 9.00
CA SER A 44 6.75 11.81 10.09
C SER A 44 5.91 10.62 9.63
N ALA A 45 5.39 10.65 8.40
CA ALA A 45 4.73 9.49 7.79
C ALA A 45 5.77 8.49 7.22
N LEU A 46 6.96 9.00 6.90
CA LEU A 46 8.08 8.23 6.36
C LEU A 46 8.73 7.32 7.40
N GLU A 47 8.89 7.81 8.63
CA GLU A 47 9.40 7.00 9.74
C GLU A 47 8.42 5.87 10.08
N ARG A 48 7.11 6.15 10.13
CA ARG A 48 6.08 5.12 10.33
C ARG A 48 6.07 4.06 9.21
N ALA A 49 6.33 4.44 7.96
CA ALA A 49 6.41 3.50 6.84
C ALA A 49 7.63 2.56 6.95
N LEU A 50 8.75 3.01 7.53
CA LEU A 50 9.90 2.16 7.81
C LEU A 50 9.60 1.10 8.87
N ASP A 51 8.82 1.46 9.88
CA ASP A 51 8.42 0.55 10.98
C ASP A 51 7.38 -0.48 10.50
N HIS A 52 6.55 -0.12 9.52
CA HIS A 52 5.67 -1.07 8.86
C HIS A 52 6.40 -2.03 7.91
N ASP A 53 7.40 -1.56 7.16
CA ASP A 53 8.19 -2.42 6.27
C ASP A 53 9.12 -3.39 7.06
N THR A 54 9.44 -3.13 8.34
CA THR A 54 10.13 -4.09 9.23
C THR A 54 9.19 -5.08 9.90
N SER A 55 7.93 -4.70 10.15
CA SER A 55 6.96 -5.60 10.79
C SER A 55 6.35 -6.61 9.82
N CYS A 56 6.41 -6.37 8.50
CA CYS A 56 5.85 -7.24 7.46
C CYS A 56 6.67 -8.52 7.15
N ASN A 57 7.70 -8.85 7.93
CA ASN A 57 8.37 -10.16 7.87
C ASN A 57 8.12 -11.04 9.12
N CYS A 58 7.32 -10.59 10.09
CA CYS A 58 7.05 -11.35 11.33
C CYS A 58 5.61 -11.19 11.87
N ALA A 59 4.62 -10.87 11.03
CA ALA A 59 3.25 -10.60 11.49
C ALA A 59 2.53 -11.82 12.09
N GLU A 60 3.04 -13.05 11.92
CA GLU A 60 2.54 -14.24 12.64
C GLU A 60 3.15 -14.45 14.03
N HIS A 61 4.18 -13.70 14.44
CA HIS A 61 4.92 -13.99 15.68
C HIS A 61 4.72 -12.99 16.83
N ARG A 62 3.84 -11.99 16.71
CA ARG A 62 3.67 -10.95 17.74
C ARG A 62 2.22 -10.69 18.15
N ARG A 63 1.49 -11.77 18.44
CA ARG A 63 0.38 -11.73 19.41
C ARG A 63 0.86 -12.24 20.77
N HIS A 64 1.84 -11.58 21.37
CA HIS A 64 2.05 -11.67 22.82
C HIS A 64 2.38 -10.27 23.34
N HIS A 65 1.49 -9.82 24.20
CA HIS A 65 1.57 -8.63 25.04
C HIS A 65 2.98 -8.41 25.61
N TYR A 66 3.45 -7.16 25.60
CA TYR A 66 3.95 -6.52 26.81
C TYR A 66 4.01 -4.99 26.63
N ARG A 67 3.34 -4.27 27.55
CA ARG A 67 3.50 -2.83 27.79
C ARG A 67 4.79 -2.61 28.59
N GLY A 68 5.53 -1.54 28.31
CA GLY A 68 6.56 -1.00 29.22
C GLY A 68 7.95 -0.87 28.61
N ASP A 69 8.25 0.32 28.09
CA ASP A 69 9.45 1.17 28.27
C ASP A 69 10.91 0.63 28.34
N ASP A 70 11.20 -0.66 28.11
CA ASP A 70 12.57 -1.23 28.19
C ASP A 70 13.10 -1.84 26.87
N ALA A 71 12.69 -1.31 25.71
CA ALA A 71 12.96 -1.95 24.41
C ALA A 71 14.44 -1.95 23.97
N THR A 72 15.27 -1.01 24.43
CA THR A 72 16.66 -0.85 23.97
C THR A 72 17.62 -1.87 24.62
N SER A 73 17.42 -2.19 25.90
CA SER A 73 18.23 -3.16 26.66
C SER A 73 18.06 -4.60 26.16
N LEU A 74 16.84 -4.98 25.78
CA LEU A 74 16.53 -6.31 25.26
C LEU A 74 17.08 -6.56 23.84
N ASP A 75 17.25 -5.52 23.03
CA ASP A 75 17.76 -5.66 21.66
C ASP A 75 19.30 -5.78 21.63
N GLU A 76 19.99 -5.05 22.52
CA GLU A 76 21.43 -5.17 22.76
C GLU A 76 21.80 -6.62 23.19
N THR A 77 21.02 -7.19 24.11
CA THR A 77 21.24 -8.57 24.60
C THR A 77 20.92 -9.64 23.53
N LYS A 78 19.93 -9.42 22.66
CA LYS A 78 19.65 -10.30 21.51
C LYS A 78 20.77 -10.27 20.47
N ARG A 79 21.29 -9.07 20.17
CA ARG A 79 22.43 -8.89 19.25
C ARG A 79 23.67 -9.62 19.75
N GLN A 80 23.98 -9.51 21.04
CA GLN A 80 25.10 -10.21 21.67
C GLN A 80 24.93 -11.74 21.65
N ARG A 81 23.71 -12.25 21.93
CA ARG A 81 23.41 -13.69 21.85
C ARG A 81 23.60 -14.22 20.42
N ARG A 82 23.13 -13.48 19.43
CA ARG A 82 23.30 -13.83 18.01
C ARG A 82 24.78 -13.87 17.60
N GLN A 83 25.56 -12.89 18.06
CA GLN A 83 27.00 -12.82 17.80
C GLN A 83 27.74 -14.05 18.35
N ARG A 84 27.49 -14.41 19.62
CA ARG A 84 28.08 -15.61 20.26
C ARG A 84 27.67 -16.91 19.56
N ALA A 85 26.44 -17.01 19.07
CA ALA A 85 25.99 -18.20 18.32
C ALA A 85 26.70 -18.32 16.97
N ILE A 86 26.92 -17.20 16.27
CA ILE A 86 27.70 -17.15 15.03
C ILE A 86 29.15 -17.57 15.29
N GLU A 87 29.76 -17.04 16.35
CA GLU A 87 31.13 -17.39 16.75
C GLU A 87 31.26 -18.89 17.06
N LYS A 88 30.35 -19.46 17.87
CA LYS A 88 30.34 -20.91 18.14
C LYS A 88 30.17 -21.75 16.87
N ARG A 89 29.31 -21.32 15.95
CA ARG A 89 29.12 -21.99 14.65
C ARG A 89 30.38 -21.90 13.79
N ASN A 90 31.03 -20.74 13.74
CA ASN A 90 32.24 -20.52 12.96
C ASN A 90 33.41 -21.33 13.53
N GLN A 91 33.54 -21.39 14.86
CA GLN A 91 34.48 -22.26 15.56
C GLN A 91 34.24 -23.74 15.22
N LYS A 92 32.99 -24.21 15.30
CA LYS A 92 32.62 -25.60 14.94
C LYS A 92 32.88 -25.93 13.47
N ARG A 93 32.88 -24.93 12.59
CA ARG A 93 33.10 -25.08 11.14
C ARG A 93 34.53 -24.73 10.71
N HIS A 94 35.44 -24.46 11.65
CA HIS A 94 36.80 -24.00 11.37
C HIS A 94 36.86 -22.84 10.37
N ILE A 95 35.86 -21.94 10.42
CA ILE A 95 35.86 -20.71 9.62
C ILE A 95 36.80 -19.75 10.34
N THR A 96 38.06 -19.70 9.90
CA THR A 96 39.05 -18.75 10.41
C THR A 96 38.50 -17.34 10.23
N PRO A 97 38.47 -16.49 11.28
CA PRO A 97 38.13 -15.09 11.10
C PRO A 97 39.17 -14.51 10.13
N GLN A 98 38.76 -14.23 8.89
CA GLN A 98 39.63 -13.54 7.96
C GLN A 98 39.99 -12.21 8.60
N ARG A 99 41.27 -12.03 8.91
CA ARG A 99 41.87 -10.72 9.16
C ARG A 99 41.33 -9.81 8.05
N PRO A 100 40.77 -8.63 8.36
CA PRO A 100 40.18 -7.78 7.34
C PRO A 100 41.30 -7.45 6.35
N ALA A 101 41.35 -8.19 5.24
CA ALA A 101 42.17 -7.85 4.10
C ALA A 101 41.77 -6.43 3.75
N LEU A 102 42.75 -5.53 3.62
CA LEU A 102 42.59 -4.13 3.25
C LEU A 102 41.54 -4.03 2.14
N ARG A 103 40.28 -3.81 2.54
CA ARG A 103 39.17 -3.75 1.61
C ARG A 103 39.32 -2.42 0.92
N ALA A 104 39.43 -2.44 -0.40
CA ALA A 104 39.25 -1.26 -1.24
C ALA A 104 38.05 -0.46 -0.72
N PRO A 105 38.09 0.88 -0.73
CA PRO A 105 37.07 1.70 -0.08
C PRO A 105 35.71 1.32 -0.63
N THR A 106 34.97 0.54 0.16
CA THR A 106 33.56 0.32 -0.07
C THR A 106 32.94 1.68 0.04
N VAL A 107 32.43 2.21 -1.07
CA VAL A 107 31.51 3.34 -1.06
C VAL A 107 30.46 2.98 -0.01
N LEU A 108 30.55 3.63 1.14
CA LEU A 108 29.56 3.52 2.20
C LEU A 108 28.32 4.21 1.67
N VAL A 109 27.59 3.50 0.80
CA VAL A 109 26.25 3.91 0.42
C VAL A 109 25.49 3.97 1.73
N ASP A 110 24.99 5.14 2.10
CA ASP A 110 24.18 5.33 3.29
C ASP A 110 22.93 4.45 3.18
N THR A 111 23.06 3.22 3.66
CA THR A 111 22.02 2.18 3.59
C THR A 111 20.75 2.64 4.30
N ARG A 112 20.90 3.49 5.33
CA ARG A 112 19.79 4.16 6.02
C ARG A 112 19.01 5.09 5.08
N ASN A 113 19.69 5.96 4.34
CA ASN A 113 19.06 6.91 3.42
C ASN A 113 18.40 6.20 2.24
N ASN A 114 19.05 5.16 1.69
CA ASN A 114 18.46 4.34 0.64
C ASN A 114 17.19 3.60 1.12
N ARG A 115 17.23 3.07 2.35
CA ARG A 115 16.08 2.40 2.96
C ARG A 115 14.92 3.37 3.22
N LEU A 116 15.20 4.56 3.76
CA LEU A 116 14.24 5.65 3.93
C LEU A 116 13.59 6.04 2.59
N ALA A 117 14.40 6.26 1.56
CA ALA A 117 13.92 6.61 0.23
C ALA A 117 13.08 5.48 -0.40
N SER A 118 13.46 4.22 -0.19
CA SER A 118 12.70 3.07 -0.67
C SER A 118 11.35 2.93 0.05
N ALA A 119 11.32 3.12 1.37
CA ALA A 119 10.09 3.13 2.15
C ALA A 119 9.17 4.29 1.73
N LYS A 120 9.74 5.48 1.51
CA LYS A 120 9.03 6.64 0.93
C LYS A 120 8.31 6.29 -0.34
N TYR A 121 9.07 5.73 -1.28
CA TYR A 121 8.56 5.38 -2.60
C TYR A 121 7.39 4.40 -2.50
N ARG A 122 7.54 3.34 -1.70
CA ARG A 122 6.48 2.34 -1.48
C ARG A 122 5.24 2.93 -0.84
N ALA A 123 5.41 3.79 0.18
CA ALA A 123 4.31 4.46 0.86
C ALA A 123 3.54 5.38 -0.10
N ASN A 124 4.26 6.23 -0.84
CA ASN A 124 3.69 7.08 -1.89
C ASN A 124 2.89 6.28 -2.92
N CYS A 125 3.45 5.17 -3.43
CA CYS A 125 2.76 4.32 -4.40
C CYS A 125 1.46 3.73 -3.84
N ARG A 126 1.48 3.21 -2.60
CA ARG A 126 0.28 2.66 -1.93
C ARG A 126 -0.79 3.73 -1.71
N GLU A 127 -0.39 4.91 -1.26
CA GLU A 127 -1.27 6.04 -1.02
C GLU A 127 -1.99 6.49 -2.30
N ARG A 128 -1.28 6.57 -3.43
CA ARG A 128 -1.89 6.89 -4.73
C ARG A 128 -2.97 5.89 -5.10
N THR A 129 -2.67 4.60 -5.02
CA THR A 129 -3.65 3.54 -5.34
C THR A 129 -4.85 3.61 -4.39
N HIS A 130 -4.61 3.79 -3.10
CA HIS A 130 -5.68 3.90 -2.09
C HIS A 130 -6.56 5.12 -2.32
N ARG A 131 -5.99 6.28 -2.70
CA ARG A 131 -6.76 7.49 -2.96
C ARG A 131 -7.72 7.31 -4.13
N VAL A 132 -7.24 6.75 -5.25
CA VAL A 132 -8.09 6.48 -6.41
C VAL A 132 -9.18 5.45 -6.06
N ASP A 133 -8.83 4.38 -5.36
CA ASP A 133 -9.79 3.37 -4.90
C ASP A 133 -10.87 3.97 -3.99
N ALA A 134 -10.48 4.80 -3.02
CA ALA A 134 -11.42 5.49 -2.13
C ALA A 134 -12.39 6.40 -2.90
N THR A 135 -11.91 7.15 -3.89
CA THR A 135 -12.78 7.98 -4.76
C THR A 135 -13.77 7.11 -5.53
N ILE A 136 -13.34 5.96 -6.05
CA ILE A 136 -14.23 5.02 -6.72
C ILE A 136 -15.30 4.50 -5.75
N GLN A 137 -14.93 4.10 -4.53
CA GLN A 137 -15.89 3.64 -3.52
C GLN A 137 -16.90 4.73 -3.14
N GLU A 138 -16.46 5.98 -3.02
CA GLU A 138 -17.36 7.11 -2.78
C GLU A 138 -18.36 7.31 -3.93
N MET A 139 -17.88 7.23 -5.19
CA MET A 139 -18.76 7.31 -6.36
C MET A 139 -19.77 6.17 -6.40
N LEU A 140 -19.35 4.93 -6.10
CA LEU A 140 -20.26 3.79 -6.04
C LEU A 140 -21.29 3.91 -4.91
N ALA A 141 -20.91 4.48 -3.77
CA ALA A 141 -21.84 4.76 -2.68
C ALA A 141 -22.89 5.82 -3.07
N ARG A 142 -22.47 6.85 -3.82
CA ARG A 142 -23.37 7.91 -4.31
C ARG A 142 -24.25 7.43 -5.47
N TYR A 143 -23.73 6.57 -6.34
CA TYR A 143 -24.39 6.07 -7.54
C TYR A 143 -24.37 4.53 -7.58
N PRO A 144 -25.19 3.85 -6.74
CA PRO A 144 -25.13 2.40 -6.55
C PRO A 144 -25.61 1.57 -7.74
N THR A 145 -26.23 2.21 -8.74
CA THR A 145 -26.66 1.56 -9.98
C THR A 145 -25.49 1.21 -10.90
N TYR A 146 -24.34 1.86 -10.73
CA TYR A 146 -23.15 1.57 -11.52
C TYR A 146 -22.28 0.53 -10.82
N GLY A 147 -21.71 -0.37 -11.62
CA GLY A 147 -20.71 -1.34 -11.17
C GLY A 147 -19.36 -1.09 -11.84
N ILE A 148 -18.29 -1.54 -11.18
CA ILE A 148 -16.93 -1.61 -11.74
C ILE A 148 -16.46 -3.05 -11.76
N ASP A 149 -15.50 -3.34 -12.64
CA ASP A 149 -14.82 -4.63 -12.64
C ASP A 149 -13.80 -4.70 -11.50
N ALA A 150 -13.67 -5.88 -10.89
CA ALA A 150 -12.63 -6.13 -9.89
C ALA A 150 -11.26 -6.29 -10.54
N TYR A 151 -10.22 -5.71 -9.94
CA TYR A 151 -8.85 -5.89 -10.43
C TYR A 151 -8.37 -7.33 -10.20
N ALA A 152 -8.05 -8.04 -11.28
CA ALA A 152 -7.47 -9.38 -11.23
C ALA A 152 -5.93 -9.33 -11.32
N PRO A 153 -5.20 -9.72 -10.27
CA PRO A 153 -3.75 -9.65 -10.30
C PRO A 153 -3.13 -10.71 -11.23
N THR A 154 -2.07 -10.34 -11.93
CA THR A 154 -1.32 -11.30 -12.74
C THR A 154 -0.38 -12.12 -11.84
N GLN A 155 -0.26 -13.43 -12.09
CA GLN A 155 0.69 -14.26 -11.36
C GLN A 155 2.09 -14.19 -12.00
N LEU A 156 3.12 -14.10 -11.16
CA LEU A 156 4.52 -14.19 -11.61
C LEU A 156 4.86 -15.64 -11.94
N ILE A 157 5.24 -15.89 -13.19
CA ILE A 157 5.82 -17.17 -13.60
C ILE A 157 7.26 -17.23 -13.06
N LYS A 158 7.54 -18.25 -12.24
CA LYS A 158 8.89 -18.47 -11.70
C LYS A 158 9.82 -18.95 -12.80
N SER A 159 10.97 -18.31 -12.94
CA SER A 159 12.00 -18.76 -13.87
C SER A 159 12.78 -19.94 -13.30
N GLU A 160 13.12 -20.89 -14.17
CA GLU A 160 13.96 -22.02 -13.80
C GLU A 160 15.44 -21.60 -13.72
N ARG A 161 16.24 -22.40 -13.01
CA ARG A 161 17.68 -22.21 -12.92
C ARG A 161 18.34 -22.70 -14.21
N ARG A 162 19.22 -21.88 -14.79
CA ARG A 162 19.99 -22.28 -15.98
C ARG A 162 21.09 -23.26 -15.62
N HIS A 163 21.44 -24.15 -16.55
CA HIS A 163 22.40 -25.23 -16.33
C HIS A 163 23.81 -24.72 -15.97
N ASP A 164 24.22 -23.59 -16.53
CA ASP A 164 25.52 -22.93 -16.35
C ASP A 164 25.53 -21.86 -15.23
N GLU A 165 24.39 -21.63 -14.58
CA GLU A 165 24.24 -20.54 -13.61
C GLU A 165 24.58 -21.01 -12.18
N SER A 166 25.42 -20.24 -11.48
CA SER A 166 25.67 -20.47 -10.06
C SER A 166 24.42 -20.20 -9.22
N LEU A 167 24.31 -20.83 -8.04
CA LEU A 167 23.16 -20.63 -7.17
C LEU A 167 22.96 -19.16 -6.74
N ASP A 168 24.05 -18.42 -6.55
CA ASP A 168 24.00 -17.01 -6.17
C ASP A 168 23.54 -16.12 -7.33
N ALA A 169 24.02 -16.39 -8.56
CA ALA A 169 23.57 -15.70 -9.75
C ALA A 169 22.06 -15.91 -10.00
N TYR A 170 21.60 -17.16 -9.87
CA TYR A 170 20.18 -17.51 -9.96
C TYR A 170 19.34 -16.71 -8.97
N ARG A 171 19.72 -16.69 -7.68
CA ARG A 171 19.00 -15.93 -6.64
C ARG A 171 18.93 -14.44 -6.95
N LYS A 172 20.03 -13.83 -7.41
CA LYS A 172 20.06 -12.41 -7.78
C LYS A 172 19.14 -12.12 -8.95
N ARG A 173 19.14 -12.98 -9.96
CA ARG A 173 18.28 -12.85 -11.13
C ARG A 173 16.80 -12.98 -10.77
N THR A 174 16.40 -14.04 -10.06
CA THR A 174 15.00 -14.26 -9.65
C THR A 174 14.48 -13.15 -8.74
N ASN A 175 15.32 -12.63 -7.82
CA ASN A 175 14.92 -11.52 -6.96
C ASN A 175 14.69 -10.23 -7.75
N ARG A 176 15.52 -9.98 -8.77
CA ARG A 176 15.35 -8.83 -9.67
C ARG A 176 14.08 -8.98 -10.50
N GLU A 177 13.86 -10.15 -11.12
CA GLU A 177 12.64 -10.45 -11.88
C GLU A 177 11.38 -10.28 -11.02
N ALA A 178 11.39 -10.79 -9.78
CA ALA A 178 10.29 -10.63 -8.85
C ALA A 178 10.04 -9.17 -8.44
N ALA A 179 11.11 -8.40 -8.21
CA ALA A 179 11.00 -6.98 -7.88
C ALA A 179 10.43 -6.16 -9.05
N ASP A 180 10.88 -6.45 -10.28
CA ASP A 180 10.40 -5.75 -11.48
C ASP A 180 8.95 -6.12 -11.79
N PHE A 181 8.57 -7.39 -11.65
CA PHE A 181 7.19 -7.82 -11.76
C PHE A 181 6.30 -7.13 -10.73
N SER A 182 6.72 -7.07 -9.47
CA SER A 182 5.96 -6.39 -8.41
C SER A 182 5.73 -4.90 -8.72
N ARG A 183 6.73 -4.21 -9.28
CA ARG A 183 6.59 -2.81 -9.72
C ARG A 183 5.64 -2.67 -10.90
N GLN A 184 5.72 -3.58 -11.88
CA GLN A 184 4.80 -3.57 -13.03
C GLN A 184 3.36 -3.81 -12.58
N GLU A 185 3.14 -4.76 -11.68
CA GLU A 185 1.83 -5.09 -11.13
C GLU A 185 1.21 -3.91 -10.36
N GLN A 186 2.01 -3.20 -9.55
CA GLN A 186 1.55 -1.96 -8.90
C GLN A 186 1.14 -0.88 -9.90
N ARG A 187 1.89 -0.71 -10.99
CA ARG A 187 1.55 0.25 -12.05
C ARG A 187 0.28 -0.15 -12.78
N ARG A 188 0.13 -1.44 -13.14
CA ARG A 188 -1.07 -1.99 -13.79
C ARG A 188 -2.31 -1.78 -12.92
N LYS A 189 -2.22 -2.09 -11.62
CA LYS A 189 -3.31 -1.86 -10.67
C LYS A 189 -3.74 -0.39 -10.60
N LEU A 190 -2.77 0.53 -10.51
CA LEU A 190 -3.09 1.97 -10.50
C LEU A 190 -3.71 2.43 -11.82
N GLN A 191 -3.18 1.98 -12.96
CA GLN A 191 -3.73 2.32 -14.28
C GLN A 191 -5.15 1.79 -14.45
N PHE A 192 -5.42 0.56 -14.03
CA PHE A 192 -6.75 -0.04 -14.04
C PHE A 192 -7.75 0.81 -13.25
N TYR A 193 -7.43 1.17 -12.00
CA TYR A 193 -8.33 2.00 -11.21
C TYR A 193 -8.53 3.40 -11.80
N LYS A 194 -7.50 4.01 -12.37
CA LYS A 194 -7.66 5.30 -13.08
C LYS A 194 -8.63 5.18 -14.26
N LEU A 195 -8.51 4.11 -15.05
CA LEU A 195 -9.42 3.84 -16.17
C LEU A 195 -10.86 3.60 -15.67
N GLN A 196 -11.04 2.78 -14.64
CA GLN A 196 -12.36 2.51 -14.06
C GLN A 196 -13.01 3.78 -13.52
N LEU A 197 -12.24 4.64 -12.83
CA LEU A 197 -12.70 5.93 -12.36
C LEU A 197 -13.17 6.82 -13.53
N GLN A 198 -12.35 6.93 -14.59
CA GLN A 198 -12.72 7.69 -15.80
C GLN A 198 -14.00 7.17 -16.45
N LEU A 199 -14.11 5.85 -16.66
CA LEU A 199 -15.29 5.23 -17.24
C LEU A 199 -16.54 5.47 -16.40
N LEU A 200 -16.42 5.36 -15.08
CA LEU A 200 -17.52 5.63 -14.14
C LEU A 200 -17.96 7.09 -14.24
N THR A 201 -17.02 8.04 -14.22
CA THR A 201 -17.31 9.47 -14.38
C THR A 201 -18.00 9.77 -15.72
N THR A 202 -17.51 9.23 -16.83
CA THR A 202 -18.14 9.42 -18.15
C THR A 202 -19.55 8.84 -18.19
N ARG A 203 -19.77 7.63 -17.66
CA ARG A 203 -21.10 7.00 -17.63
C ARG A 203 -22.11 7.82 -16.82
N ILE A 204 -21.69 8.36 -15.68
CA ILE A 204 -22.56 9.20 -14.84
C ILE A 204 -22.91 10.48 -15.59
N LEU A 205 -21.92 11.18 -16.16
CA LEU A 205 -22.15 12.42 -16.91
C LEU A 205 -23.07 12.21 -18.11
N SER A 206 -22.86 11.15 -18.89
CA SER A 206 -23.69 10.89 -20.09
C SER A 206 -25.13 10.51 -19.77
N ASN A 207 -25.40 9.85 -18.64
CA ASN A 207 -26.76 9.50 -18.24
C ASN A 207 -27.49 10.66 -17.53
N GLU A 208 -26.78 11.63 -16.96
CA GLU A 208 -27.41 12.84 -16.39
C GLU A 208 -28.01 13.74 -17.49
N ASP A 209 -27.51 13.67 -18.72
CA ASP A 209 -28.04 14.42 -19.87
C ASP A 209 -29.40 13.86 -20.37
N ASP A 210 -29.71 12.58 -20.12
CA ASP A 210 -30.95 11.94 -20.58
C ASP A 210 -32.18 12.24 -19.70
N TYR A 211 -32.00 12.88 -18.54
CA TYR A 211 -33.06 13.18 -17.57
C TYR A 211 -33.41 14.69 -17.46
N CYS A 212 -32.89 15.55 -18.34
CA CYS A 212 -33.24 16.97 -18.41
C CYS A 212 -34.27 17.29 -19.51
#